data_AF-A0A2G4IWQ9-F1
#
_entry.id   AF-A0A2G4IWQ9-F1
#
_cell.length_a   1.000
_cell.length_b   1.000
_cell.length_c   1.000
_cell.angle_alpha   90.00
_cell.angle_beta   90.00
_cell.angle_gamma   90.00
#
_symmetry.space_group_name_H-M   'P 1'
#
loop_
_entity.id
_entity.type
_entity.pdbx_description
1 polymer ?
#
loop_
_entity_poly.entity_id
_entity_poly.type
_entity_poly.pdbx_seq_one_letter_code
_entity_poly.pdbx_strand_id
1 'polypeptide(L)'
;MLSTLLLGGLFLGIKGYEYKAKFDHGIYPWSPRSRVFEKPDLYYGSAVRARLGEPAMIDRLKALDETPESKLTPDEVSARRRLVKIRQLVISPDQQAFDLAVVADQIMPLPTEGQGSHGEHGGHSSGLNDTFPWLKLPAVIPGGTMWASTYFLLTGFHAVHVLVGLIVFSILLLFTLGSKRAGMIENAGLYWHFVDLVWIFLFPLLYLF
;
A
#
# COMPACT_ATOMS: atom_id res chain seq x y z
N MET A 1 -17.94 -15.72 -24.95
CA MET A 1 -16.75 -15.01 -25.47
C MET A 1 -16.87 -13.51 -25.30
N LEU A 2 -17.89 -12.82 -25.83
CA LEU A 2 -18.02 -11.37 -25.63
C LEU A 2 -18.14 -10.95 -24.15
N SER A 3 -18.97 -11.65 -23.38
CA SER A 3 -19.13 -11.41 -21.93
C SER A 3 -17.83 -11.66 -21.17
N THR A 4 -17.06 -12.66 -21.58
CA THR A 4 -15.76 -13.02 -21.01
C THR A 4 -14.73 -11.91 -21.19
N LEU A 5 -14.73 -11.29 -22.38
CA LEU A 5 -13.86 -10.15 -22.69
C LEU A 5 -14.24 -8.88 -21.93
N LEU A 6 -15.54 -8.61 -21.78
CA LEU A 6 -16.03 -7.48 -20.99
C LEU A 6 -15.65 -7.62 -19.51
N LEU A 7 -15.88 -8.80 -18.93
CA LEU A 7 -15.56 -9.06 -17.51
C LEU A 7 -14.06 -9.03 -17.24
N GLY A 8 -13.24 -9.66 -18.10
CA GLY A 8 -11.78 -9.62 -17.94
C GLY A 8 -11.19 -8.22 -18.20
N GLY A 9 -11.76 -7.47 -19.15
CA GLY A 9 -11.37 -6.07 -19.39
C GLY A 9 -11.72 -5.15 -18.22
N LEU A 10 -12.91 -5.31 -17.62
CA LEU A 10 -13.31 -4.59 -16.42
C LEU A 10 -12.38 -4.89 -15.24
N PHE A 11 -12.04 -6.17 -15.04
CA PHE A 11 -11.10 -6.60 -14.01
C PHE A 11 -9.72 -5.95 -14.18
N LEU A 12 -9.18 -5.94 -15.40
CA LEU A 12 -7.91 -5.26 -15.72
C LEU A 12 -7.99 -3.75 -15.51
N GLY A 13 -9.13 -3.12 -15.82
CA GLY A 13 -9.35 -1.69 -15.59
C GLY A 13 -9.34 -1.33 -14.10
N ILE A 14 -10.05 -2.10 -13.27
CA ILE A 14 -10.07 -1.93 -11.81
C ILE A 14 -8.65 -2.13 -11.24
N LYS A 15 -7.96 -3.18 -11.67
CA LYS A 15 -6.59 -3.45 -11.24
C LYS A 15 -5.62 -2.36 -11.71
N GLY A 16 -5.75 -1.88 -12.94
CA GLY A 16 -4.94 -0.77 -13.44
C GLY A 16 -5.12 0.50 -12.62
N TYR A 17 -6.35 0.84 -12.26
CA TYR A 17 -6.66 1.98 -11.39
C TYR A 17 -6.08 1.80 -9.98
N GLU A 18 -6.26 0.62 -9.40
CA GLU A 18 -5.72 0.28 -8.08
C GLU A 18 -4.19 0.35 -8.05
N TYR A 19 -3.52 -0.15 -9.10
CA TYR A 19 -2.07 -0.07 -9.26
C TYR A 19 -1.60 1.37 -9.43
N LYS A 20 -2.29 2.17 -10.25
CA LYS A 20 -1.96 3.60 -10.43
C LYS A 20 -2.05 4.36 -9.09
N ALA A 21 -3.12 4.14 -8.32
CA ALA A 21 -3.24 4.73 -7.00
C ALA A 21 -2.08 4.31 -6.08
N LYS A 22 -1.67 3.04 -6.11
CA LYS A 22 -0.52 2.54 -5.32
C LYS A 22 0.83 3.14 -5.76
N PHE A 23 1.02 3.37 -7.06
CA PHE A 23 2.21 4.04 -7.60
C PHE A 23 2.26 5.53 -7.25
N ASP A 24 1.11 6.22 -7.25
CA ASP A 24 1.03 7.63 -6.85
C ASP A 24 1.39 7.82 -5.36
N HIS A 25 1.21 6.77 -4.53
CA HIS A 25 1.62 6.74 -3.12
C HIS A 25 3.07 6.23 -2.91
N GLY A 26 3.82 5.97 -3.99
CA GLY A 26 5.24 5.60 -3.92
C GLY A 26 5.53 4.15 -3.54
N ILE A 27 4.56 3.24 -3.72
CA ILE A 27 4.72 1.81 -3.46
C ILE A 27 5.19 1.14 -4.77
N TYR A 28 6.48 0.81 -4.85
CA TYR A 28 7.09 0.20 -6.03
C TYR A 28 7.64 -1.20 -5.73
N PRO A 29 7.44 -2.20 -6.61
CA PRO A 29 7.94 -3.56 -6.41
C PRO A 29 9.46 -3.70 -6.56
N TRP A 30 10.13 -2.81 -7.32
CA TRP A 30 11.58 -2.88 -7.57
C TRP A 30 12.40 -1.97 -6.63
N SER A 31 11.77 -1.08 -5.86
CA SER A 31 12.54 -0.17 -4.99
C SER A 31 13.00 -0.88 -3.72
N PRO A 32 14.31 -0.98 -3.42
CA PRO A 32 14.81 -1.49 -2.14
C PRO A 32 14.38 -0.63 -0.94
N ARG A 33 13.84 0.57 -1.22
CA ARG A 33 13.32 1.56 -0.27
C ARG A 33 11.92 2.00 -0.69
N SER A 34 11.00 1.06 -0.93
CA SER A 34 9.59 1.43 -0.78
C SER A 34 9.46 2.02 0.63
N ARG A 35 8.82 3.18 0.81
CA ARG A 35 8.75 3.85 2.14
C ARG A 35 7.90 3.09 3.16
N VAL A 36 7.57 1.85 2.84
CA VAL A 36 6.81 0.87 3.56
C VAL A 36 7.82 -0.02 4.25
N PHE A 37 7.75 -0.13 5.57
CA PHE A 37 8.58 -1.06 6.35
C PHE A 37 7.70 -2.18 6.91
N GLU A 38 8.30 -3.37 7.08
CA GLU A 38 7.65 -4.56 7.62
C GLU A 38 7.88 -4.66 9.12
N LYS A 39 6.81 -4.41 9.88
CA LYS A 39 6.83 -4.26 11.33
C LYS A 39 7.83 -3.16 11.79
N PRO A 40 7.63 -2.61 12.98
CA PRO A 40 8.58 -1.67 13.55
C PRO A 40 9.81 -2.45 14.05
N ASP A 41 10.79 -2.65 13.17
CA ASP A 41 12.05 -3.31 13.47
C ASP A 41 13.20 -2.28 13.68
N LEU A 42 14.38 -2.76 14.07
CA LEU A 42 15.54 -1.89 14.30
C LEU A 42 15.91 -1.03 13.06
N TYR A 43 15.62 -1.54 11.86
CA TYR A 43 15.82 -0.80 10.60
C TYR A 43 14.82 0.34 10.42
N TYR A 44 13.56 0.17 10.84
CA TYR A 44 12.57 1.23 10.90
C TYR A 44 13.01 2.37 11.83
N GLY A 45 13.45 2.05 13.05
CA GLY A 45 13.94 3.03 14.02
C GLY A 45 15.13 3.85 13.50
N SER A 46 16.10 3.17 12.89
CA SER A 46 17.26 3.84 12.28
C SER A 46 16.89 4.69 11.05
N ALA A 47 15.90 4.29 10.25
CA ALA A 47 15.41 5.09 9.12
C ALA A 47 14.67 6.36 9.56
N VAL A 48 13.85 6.27 10.62
CA VAL A 48 13.20 7.44 11.23
C VAL A 48 14.26 8.39 11.79
N ARG A 49 15.29 7.84 12.47
CA ARG A 49 16.44 8.61 12.97
C ARG A 49 17.17 9.35 11.86
N ALA A 50 17.48 8.63 10.77
CA ALA A 50 18.19 9.20 9.63
C ALA A 50 17.41 10.36 9.00
N ARG A 51 16.09 10.24 8.88
CA ARG A 51 15.22 11.30 8.37
C ARG A 51 15.14 12.51 9.28
N LEU A 52 14.99 12.28 10.58
CA LEU A 52 14.98 13.37 11.57
C LEU A 52 16.36 14.05 11.70
N GLY A 53 17.43 13.36 11.31
CA GLY A 53 18.79 13.88 11.27
C GLY A 53 19.20 14.59 9.98
N GLU A 54 18.34 14.66 8.95
CA GLU A 54 18.65 15.42 7.73
C GLU A 54 18.76 16.92 8.04
N PRO A 55 19.81 17.64 7.57
CA PRO A 55 20.02 19.05 7.91
C PRO A 55 18.80 19.94 7.61
N ALA A 56 18.18 19.74 6.44
CA ALA A 56 16.97 20.46 6.04
C ALA A 56 15.75 20.16 6.94
N MET A 57 15.70 18.98 7.55
CA MET A 57 14.65 18.59 8.48
C MET A 57 14.90 19.16 9.88
N ILE A 58 16.16 19.18 10.33
CA ILE A 58 16.57 19.79 11.60
C ILE A 58 16.18 21.28 11.63
N ASP A 59 16.44 22.02 10.54
CA ASP A 59 16.10 23.44 10.45
C ASP A 59 14.59 23.67 10.55
N ARG A 60 13.78 22.82 9.90
CA ARG A 60 12.31 22.89 9.95
C ARG A 60 11.75 22.51 11.31
N LEU A 61 12.33 21.49 11.96
CA LEU A 61 11.95 21.09 13.31
C LEU A 61 12.27 22.20 14.31
N LYS A 62 13.41 22.87 14.16
CA LYS A 62 13.78 24.04 14.98
C LYS A 62 12.80 25.19 14.79
N ALA A 63 12.44 25.51 13.54
CA ALA A 63 11.43 26.53 13.26
C ALA A 63 10.05 26.18 13.85
N LEU A 64 9.66 24.90 13.82
CA LEU A 64 8.43 24.43 14.46
C LEU A 64 8.50 24.55 15.98
N ASP A 65 9.66 24.26 16.58
CA ASP A 65 9.88 24.37 18.02
C ASP A 65 9.88 25.84 18.50
N GLU A 66 10.33 26.76 17.66
CA GLU A 66 10.33 28.20 17.93
C GLU A 66 8.97 28.87 17.66
N THR A 67 8.05 28.19 16.95
CA THR A 67 6.73 28.74 16.65
C THR A 67 5.86 28.76 17.91
N PRO A 68 5.24 29.91 18.28
CA PRO A 68 4.33 29.98 19.42
C PRO A 68 3.07 29.15 19.19
N GLU A 69 2.61 28.43 20.22
CA GLU A 69 1.42 27.56 20.13
C GLU A 69 0.16 28.32 19.67
N SER A 70 0.08 29.63 19.90
CA SER A 70 -1.02 30.48 19.46
C SER A 70 -1.17 30.58 17.93
N LYS A 71 -0.13 30.23 17.16
CA LYS A 71 -0.14 30.25 15.69
C LYS A 71 -0.39 28.87 15.08
N LEU A 72 -0.46 27.84 15.89
CA LEU A 72 -0.66 26.45 15.46
C LEU A 72 -2.11 26.06 15.69
N THR A 73 -2.63 25.23 14.78
CA THR A 73 -3.91 24.56 14.96
C THR A 73 -3.85 23.56 16.12
N PRO A 74 -4.99 23.22 16.75
CA PRO A 74 -5.03 22.21 17.82
C PRO A 74 -4.39 20.87 17.41
N ASP A 75 -4.54 20.48 16.14
CA ASP A 75 -3.96 19.26 15.57
C ASP A 75 -2.43 19.36 15.43
N GLU A 76 -1.91 20.51 14.98
CA GLU A 76 -0.47 20.76 14.89
C GLU A 76 0.22 20.80 16.26
N VAL A 77 -0.45 21.33 17.29
CA VAL A 77 0.06 21.31 18.67
C VAL A 77 0.13 19.87 19.21
N SER A 78 -0.87 19.04 18.91
CA SER A 78 -0.86 17.61 19.24
C SER A 78 0.27 16.87 18.51
N ALA A 79 0.40 17.10 17.19
CA ALA A 79 1.44 16.53 16.35
C ALA A 79 2.85 16.94 16.79
N ARG A 80 3.08 18.19 17.18
CA ARG A 80 4.35 18.66 17.73
C ARG A 80 4.74 17.91 19.00
N ARG A 81 3.79 17.68 19.92
CA ARG A 81 4.04 16.89 21.14
C ARG A 81 4.41 15.44 20.82
N ARG A 82 3.72 14.82 19.85
CA ARG A 82 4.08 13.48 19.34
C ARG A 82 5.49 13.45 18.75
N LEU A 83 5.89 14.48 17.99
CA LEU A 83 7.22 14.59 17.40
C LEU A 83 8.34 14.68 18.44
N VAL A 84 8.15 15.44 19.52
CA VAL A 84 9.11 15.49 20.62
C VAL A 84 9.28 14.11 21.25
N LYS A 85 8.18 13.40 21.51
CA LYS A 85 8.20 12.04 22.06
C LYS A 85 8.93 11.06 21.14
N ILE A 86 8.68 11.09 19.83
CA ILE A 86 9.35 10.22 18.86
C ILE A 86 10.84 10.52 18.78
N ARG A 87 11.24 11.79 18.75
CA ARG A 87 12.67 12.18 18.78
C ARG A 87 13.37 11.60 20.00
N GLN A 88 12.73 11.62 21.17
CA GLN A 88 13.28 11.01 22.38
C GLN A 88 13.39 9.48 22.24
N LEU A 89 12.32 8.80 21.80
CA LEU A 89 12.27 7.34 21.64
C LEU A 89 13.26 6.79 20.59
N VAL A 90 13.60 7.58 19.58
CA VAL A 90 14.51 7.20 18.48
C VAL A 90 15.98 7.45 18.83
N ILE A 91 16.25 8.33 19.80
CA ILE A 91 17.61 8.65 20.27
C ILE A 91 18.08 7.65 21.35
N SER A 92 17.16 7.08 22.14
CA SER A 92 17.48 6.11 23.19
C SER A 92 18.16 4.85 22.62
N PRO A 93 19.35 4.45 23.12
CA PRO A 93 20.15 3.34 22.58
C PRO A 93 19.66 1.93 22.97
N ASP A 94 18.62 1.81 23.79
CA ASP A 94 18.09 0.54 24.34
C ASP A 94 16.89 -0.04 23.56
N GLN A 95 16.64 0.45 22.34
CA GLN A 95 15.43 0.19 21.55
C GLN A 95 14.95 -1.27 21.57
N GLN A 96 13.90 -1.52 22.36
CA GLN A 96 13.08 -2.72 22.22
C GLN A 96 12.11 -2.52 21.04
N ALA A 97 11.78 -3.62 20.33
CA ALA A 97 10.81 -3.60 19.23
C ALA A 97 9.43 -3.02 19.64
N PHE A 98 9.11 -3.01 20.94
CA PHE A 98 7.89 -2.44 21.49
C PHE A 98 7.82 -0.91 21.39
N ASP A 99 8.93 -0.19 21.65
CA ASP A 99 8.97 1.28 21.54
C ASP A 99 8.82 1.75 20.09
N LEU A 100 9.30 0.93 19.15
CA LEU A 100 9.22 1.22 17.72
C LEU A 100 7.79 1.06 17.18
N ALA A 101 6.99 0.15 17.76
CA ALA A 101 5.56 0.03 17.45
C ALA A 101 4.79 1.28 17.84
N VAL A 102 5.11 1.84 19.00
CA VAL A 102 4.56 3.12 19.45
C VAL A 102 5.00 4.24 18.51
N VAL A 103 6.27 4.27 18.08
CA VAL A 103 6.74 5.27 17.09
C VAL A 103 5.99 5.14 15.76
N ALA A 104 5.77 3.92 15.28
CA ALA A 104 5.04 3.66 14.04
C ALA A 104 3.58 4.11 14.11
N ASP A 105 2.87 3.79 15.20
CA ASP A 105 1.49 4.21 15.46
C ASP A 105 1.34 5.74 15.51
N GLN A 106 2.31 6.44 16.10
CA GLN A 106 2.28 7.90 16.16
C GLN A 106 2.57 8.56 14.80
N ILE A 107 3.31 7.87 13.91
CA ILE A 107 3.63 8.37 12.56
C ILE A 107 2.49 8.08 11.58
N MET A 108 1.92 6.87 11.65
CA MET A 108 0.82 6.39 10.82
C MET A 108 -0.07 5.48 11.68
N PRO A 109 -1.10 6.03 12.34
CA PRO A 109 -1.99 5.24 13.17
C PRO A 109 -2.77 4.26 12.30
N LEU A 110 -2.87 3.01 12.76
CA LEU A 110 -3.70 2.03 12.09
C LEU A 110 -5.18 2.46 12.19
N PRO A 111 -6.00 2.24 11.14
CA PRO A 111 -7.44 2.35 11.29
C PRO A 111 -7.88 1.39 12.40
N THR A 112 -8.35 1.92 13.52
CA THR A 112 -8.86 1.09 14.60
C THR A 112 -10.17 0.45 14.14
N GLU A 113 -10.16 -0.87 13.93
CA GLU A 113 -11.41 -1.64 13.84
C GLU A 113 -12.16 -1.47 15.16
N GLY A 114 -13.14 -0.56 15.16
CA GLY A 114 -13.87 -0.19 16.37
C GLY A 114 -14.62 1.15 16.31
N GLN A 115 -14.33 2.05 15.36
CA GLN A 115 -15.18 3.23 15.13
C GLN A 115 -16.24 2.93 14.07
N GLY A 116 -17.30 2.25 14.52
CA GLY A 116 -18.54 2.12 13.78
C GLY A 116 -19.24 3.48 13.66
N SER A 117 -19.77 3.73 12.46
CA SER A 117 -21.03 4.44 12.18
C SER A 117 -21.75 4.98 13.41
N HIS A 118 -21.52 6.24 13.79
CA HIS A 118 -22.53 7.19 14.29
C HIS A 118 -21.89 8.58 14.34
N GLY A 119 -22.62 9.57 13.83
CA GLY A 119 -22.07 10.87 13.45
C GLY A 119 -21.41 11.65 14.57
N GLU A 120 -20.21 12.15 14.27
CA GLU A 120 -19.66 13.41 14.75
C GLU A 120 -18.49 13.73 13.80
N HIS A 121 -18.43 14.96 13.28
CA HIS A 121 -17.26 15.45 12.56
C HIS A 121 -16.09 15.58 13.54
N GLY A 122 -15.36 14.49 13.78
CA GLY A 122 -14.32 14.45 14.80
C GLY A 122 -13.25 13.40 14.48
N GLY A 123 -12.09 13.87 14.06
CA GLY A 123 -10.83 13.15 14.20
C GLY A 123 -10.65 11.90 13.34
N HIS A 124 -10.46 12.06 12.03
CA HIS A 124 -9.47 11.21 11.37
C HIS A 124 -8.19 11.33 12.21
N SER A 125 -7.62 10.22 12.67
CA SER A 125 -6.31 10.18 13.30
C SER A 125 -5.26 10.55 12.26
N SER A 126 -5.18 11.84 11.94
CA SER A 126 -4.23 12.43 11.00
C SER A 126 -2.82 12.11 11.50
N GLY A 127 -2.11 11.29 10.74
CA GLY A 127 -0.74 10.90 11.07
C GLY A 127 0.16 12.12 11.05
N LEU A 128 1.38 11.99 11.58
CA LEU A 128 2.37 13.07 11.53
C LEU A 128 2.67 13.53 10.09
N ASN A 129 2.57 12.60 9.14
CA ASN A 129 2.74 12.86 7.71
C ASN A 129 1.58 13.67 7.10
N ASP A 130 0.37 13.58 7.67
CA ASP A 130 -0.83 14.28 7.19
C ASP A 130 -0.90 15.70 7.78
N THR A 131 -0.51 15.86 9.04
CA THR A 131 -0.47 17.16 9.72
C THR A 131 0.66 18.05 9.20
N PHE A 132 1.80 17.46 8.86
CA PHE A 132 2.95 18.19 8.34
C PHE A 132 3.35 17.65 6.96
N PRO A 133 2.88 18.25 5.85
CA PRO A 133 3.16 17.76 4.49
C PRO A 133 4.66 17.74 4.13
N TRP A 134 5.44 18.56 4.82
CA TRP A 134 6.90 18.61 4.72
C TRP A 134 7.61 17.48 5.48
N LEU A 135 6.96 16.91 6.48
CA LEU A 135 7.47 15.85 7.33
C LEU A 135 7.05 14.51 6.73
N LYS A 136 7.90 13.96 5.86
CA LYS A 136 7.66 12.65 5.23
C LYS A 136 8.44 11.57 5.97
N LEU A 137 7.91 11.10 7.10
CA LEU A 137 8.51 10.02 7.87
C LEU A 137 8.23 8.64 7.25
N PRO A 138 9.12 7.65 7.49
CA PRO A 138 8.90 6.26 7.14
C PRO A 138 7.53 5.73 7.58
N ALA A 139 6.78 5.12 6.66
CA ALA A 139 5.49 4.51 6.94
C ALA A 139 5.66 3.00 7.19
N VAL A 140 4.91 2.44 8.13
CA VAL A 140 4.83 0.98 8.34
C VAL A 140 3.47 0.53 7.81
N ILE A 141 3.45 -0.42 6.90
CA ILE A 141 2.19 -1.07 6.51
C ILE A 141 2.03 -2.33 7.37
N PRO A 142 0.90 -2.51 8.06
CA PRO A 142 0.60 -3.78 8.72
C PRO A 142 0.58 -4.89 7.65
N GLY A 143 1.50 -5.86 7.76
CA GLY A 143 1.72 -6.93 6.77
C GLY A 143 3.05 -6.83 6.00
N GLY A 144 3.67 -5.64 5.92
CA GLY A 144 5.05 -5.48 5.46
C GLY A 144 5.36 -5.51 3.97
N THR A 145 6.63 -5.23 3.66
CA THR A 145 7.18 -5.19 2.28
C THR A 145 7.15 -6.54 1.61
N MET A 146 7.30 -7.66 2.34
CA MET A 146 7.21 -8.99 1.75
C MET A 146 5.78 -9.34 1.36
N TRP A 147 4.78 -8.98 2.18
CA TRP A 147 3.38 -9.13 1.79
C TRP A 147 3.07 -8.28 0.56
N ALA A 148 3.45 -7.00 0.55
CA ALA A 148 3.23 -6.14 -0.61
C ALA A 148 3.93 -6.67 -1.87
N SER A 149 5.19 -7.10 -1.76
CA SER A 149 5.95 -7.66 -2.90
C SER A 149 5.34 -8.96 -3.41
N THR A 150 4.93 -9.86 -2.50
CA THR A 150 4.27 -11.13 -2.85
C THR A 150 2.90 -10.87 -3.48
N TYR A 151 2.12 -9.92 -2.93
CA TYR A 151 0.86 -9.47 -3.49
C TYR A 151 1.04 -8.95 -4.92
N PHE A 152 1.99 -8.04 -5.16
CA PHE A 152 2.24 -7.50 -6.49
C PHE A 152 2.76 -8.56 -7.46
N LEU A 153 3.62 -9.47 -7.00
CA LEU A 153 4.13 -10.55 -7.84
C LEU A 153 3.02 -11.52 -8.25
N LEU A 154 2.23 -12.02 -7.29
CA LEU A 154 1.16 -12.98 -7.56
C LEU A 154 0.01 -12.35 -8.37
N THR A 155 -0.48 -11.18 -7.96
CA THR A 155 -1.57 -10.51 -8.67
C THR A 155 -1.14 -9.94 -10.01
N GLY A 156 0.10 -9.44 -10.13
CA GLY A 156 0.66 -8.94 -11.38
C GLY A 156 0.91 -10.05 -12.39
N PHE A 157 1.49 -11.17 -11.97
CA PHE A 157 1.67 -12.35 -12.84
C PHE A 157 0.31 -12.90 -13.32
N HIS A 158 -0.68 -12.95 -12.42
CA HIS A 158 -2.04 -13.33 -12.80
C HIS A 158 -2.67 -12.35 -13.80
N ALA A 159 -2.52 -11.03 -13.59
CA ALA A 159 -3.03 -10.03 -14.53
C ALA A 159 -2.41 -10.17 -15.93
N VAL A 160 -1.14 -10.54 -16.04
CA VAL A 160 -0.50 -10.87 -17.32
C VAL A 160 -1.17 -12.07 -17.99
N HIS A 161 -1.51 -13.12 -17.22
CA HIS A 161 -2.21 -14.30 -17.77
C HIS A 161 -3.63 -13.96 -18.24
N VAL A 162 -4.36 -13.13 -17.49
CA VAL A 162 -5.67 -12.63 -17.92
C VAL A 162 -5.53 -11.85 -19.22
N LEU A 163 -4.53 -10.97 -19.35
CA LEU A 163 -4.27 -10.21 -20.58
C LEU A 163 -3.98 -11.14 -21.78
N VAL A 164 -3.12 -12.15 -21.61
CA VAL A 164 -2.84 -13.14 -22.65
C VAL A 164 -4.12 -13.89 -23.04
N GLY A 165 -4.93 -14.30 -22.07
CA GLY A 165 -6.22 -14.94 -22.32
C GLY A 165 -7.17 -14.05 -23.12
N LEU A 166 -7.28 -12.77 -22.77
CA LEU A 166 -8.10 -11.80 -23.50
C LEU A 166 -7.63 -11.61 -24.94
N ILE A 167 -6.31 -11.59 -25.19
CA ILE A 167 -5.75 -11.53 -26.54
C ILE A 167 -6.15 -12.78 -27.33
N VAL A 168 -6.02 -13.98 -26.74
CA VAL A 168 -6.41 -15.24 -27.38
C VAL A 168 -7.91 -15.26 -27.71
N PHE A 169 -8.78 -14.83 -26.78
CA PHE A 169 -10.23 -14.73 -27.03
C PHE A 169 -10.58 -13.69 -28.08
N SER A 170 -9.87 -12.57 -28.12
CA SER A 170 -10.07 -11.52 -29.13
C SER A 170 -9.73 -12.04 -30.53
N ILE A 171 -8.63 -12.79 -30.67
CA ILE A 171 -8.23 -13.43 -31.93
C ILE A 171 -9.27 -14.48 -32.35
N LEU A 172 -9.75 -15.31 -31.41
CA LEU A 172 -10.77 -16.32 -31.69
C LEU A 172 -12.10 -15.73 -32.17
N LEU A 173 -12.49 -14.54 -31.68
CA LEU A 173 -13.69 -13.84 -32.14
C LEU A 173 -13.61 -13.36 -33.60
N LEU A 174 -12.41 -13.10 -34.11
CA LEU A 174 -12.21 -12.66 -35.50
C LEU A 174 -12.33 -13.81 -36.51
N PHE A 175 -12.36 -15.06 -36.04
CA PHE A 175 -12.46 -16.25 -36.89
C PHE A 175 -13.86 -16.87 -36.87
N THR A 176 -14.29 -17.37 -38.03
CA THR A 176 -15.52 -18.16 -38.15
C THR A 176 -15.36 -19.50 -37.43
N LEU A 177 -16.30 -19.79 -36.51
CA LEU A 177 -16.38 -21.04 -35.77
C LEU A 177 -16.64 -22.20 -36.74
N GLY A 178 -15.70 -23.14 -36.84
CA GLY A 178 -15.82 -24.31 -37.70
C GLY A 178 -15.17 -25.54 -37.06
N SER A 179 -15.62 -26.73 -37.45
CA SER A 179 -15.23 -28.01 -36.81
C SER A 179 -13.72 -28.26 -36.78
N LYS A 180 -12.95 -27.70 -37.72
CA LYS A 180 -11.48 -27.82 -37.77
C LYS A 180 -10.75 -27.06 -36.64
N ARG A 181 -11.42 -26.11 -35.98
CA ARG A 181 -10.85 -25.27 -34.91
C ARG A 181 -11.44 -25.55 -33.54
N ALA A 182 -12.27 -26.59 -33.42
CA ALA A 182 -12.88 -27.01 -32.15
C ALA A 182 -11.81 -27.25 -31.07
N GLY A 183 -10.72 -27.95 -31.39
CA GLY A 183 -9.63 -28.18 -30.44
C GLY A 183 -8.89 -26.90 -30.00
N MET A 184 -8.82 -25.88 -30.86
CA MET A 184 -8.19 -24.60 -30.50
C MET A 184 -9.07 -23.80 -29.51
N ILE A 185 -10.39 -23.89 -29.67
CA ILE A 185 -11.38 -23.28 -28.77
C ILE A 185 -11.40 -24.02 -27.43
N GLU A 186 -11.33 -25.35 -27.46
CA GLU A 186 -11.26 -26.18 -26.26
C GLU A 186 -10.00 -25.87 -25.44
N ASN A 187 -8.83 -25.81 -26.10
CA ASN A 187 -7.59 -25.41 -25.44
C ASN A 187 -7.64 -23.98 -24.88
N ALA A 188 -8.25 -23.03 -25.58
CA ALA A 188 -8.42 -21.67 -25.09
C ALA A 188 -9.40 -21.59 -23.91
N GLY A 189 -10.47 -22.39 -23.92
CA GLY A 189 -11.39 -22.55 -22.80
C GLY A 189 -10.69 -23.14 -21.57
N LEU A 190 -9.90 -24.20 -21.76
CA LEU A 190 -9.09 -24.80 -20.70
C LEU A 190 -8.08 -23.81 -20.10
N TYR A 191 -7.41 -23.01 -20.94
CA TYR A 191 -6.53 -21.94 -20.47
C TYR A 191 -7.28 -20.92 -19.61
N TRP A 192 -8.47 -20.49 -20.03
CA TRP A 192 -9.27 -19.54 -19.27
C TRP A 192 -9.72 -20.11 -17.93
N HIS A 193 -10.16 -21.37 -17.91
CA HIS A 193 -10.53 -22.05 -16.67
C HIS A 193 -9.34 -22.21 -15.73
N PHE A 194 -8.13 -22.48 -16.24
CA PHE A 194 -6.93 -22.50 -15.43
C PHE A 194 -6.65 -21.13 -14.79
N VAL A 195 -6.75 -20.04 -15.55
CA VAL A 195 -6.57 -18.68 -15.02
C VAL A 195 -7.60 -18.39 -13.92
N ASP A 196 -8.87 -18.74 -14.14
CA ASP A 196 -9.95 -18.55 -13.16
C ASP A 196 -9.74 -19.38 -11.89
N LEU A 197 -9.30 -20.64 -12.01
CA LEU A 197 -8.96 -21.49 -10.86
C LEU A 197 -7.83 -20.88 -10.03
N VAL A 198 -6.77 -20.38 -10.66
CA VAL A 198 -5.68 -19.69 -9.95
C VAL A 198 -6.23 -18.47 -9.20
N TRP A 199 -7.17 -17.72 -9.76
CA TRP A 199 -7.80 -16.59 -9.10
C TRP A 199 -8.62 -16.99 -7.87
N ILE A 200 -9.40 -18.07 -7.96
CA ILE A 200 -10.19 -18.60 -6.84
C ILE A 200 -9.31 -18.98 -5.65
N PHE A 201 -8.05 -19.40 -5.87
CA PHE A 201 -7.10 -19.65 -4.78
C PHE A 201 -6.36 -18.39 -4.31
N LEU A 202 -5.98 -17.48 -5.22
CA LEU A 202 -5.29 -16.24 -4.86
C LEU A 202 -6.19 -15.27 -4.08
N PHE A 203 -7.47 -15.22 -4.40
CA PHE A 203 -8.43 -14.33 -3.73
C PHE A 203 -8.48 -14.55 -2.21
N PRO A 204 -8.82 -15.75 -1.69
CA PRO A 204 -8.80 -16.00 -0.25
C PRO A 204 -7.40 -15.84 0.34
N LEU A 205 -6.35 -16.29 -0.34
CA LEU A 205 -4.97 -16.22 0.18
C LEU A 205 -4.49 -14.78 0.44
N LEU A 206 -4.90 -13.82 -0.40
CA LEU A 206 -4.43 -12.43 -0.32
C LEU A 206 -5.43 -11.47 0.31
N TYR A 207 -6.73 -11.82 0.33
CA TYR A 207 -7.79 -10.93 0.82
C TYR A 207 -8.47 -11.40 2.12
N LEU A 208 -8.38 -12.69 2.48
CA LEU A 208 -9.02 -13.23 3.70
C LEU A 208 -8.03 -13.60 4.83
N PHE A 209 -6.72 -13.60 4.55
CA PHE A 209 -5.65 -13.87 5.53
C PHE A 209 -4.74 -12.65 5.68
#